data_AF-A0A533UX59-F1
#
_entry.id   AF-A0A533UX59-F1
#
_cell.length_a   1.000
_cell.length_b   1.000
_cell.length_c   1.000
_cell.angle_alpha   90.00
_cell.angle_beta   90.00
_cell.angle_gamma   90.00
#
_symmetry.space_group_name_H-M   'P 1'
#
loop_
_entity.id
_entity.type
_entity.pdbx_description
1 polymer ?
#
loop_
_entity_poly.entity_id
_entity_poly.type
_entity_poly.pdbx_seq_one_letter_code
_entity_poly.pdbx_strand_id
1 'polypeptide(L)'
;MNPYPKYFRANIMHEFILVLRKGDVNSGRTNRHEVLPATHEEFTKEIANSVWHIAPVPPGHIEHPCPFPEEIPYRLMKLYSYKSDIILDPFNGSGQTTKVAHNFARRYMGIDLMNEYVSLAKLRLDRESLHIRPDALIAKWQKIQSHYMTK
;
A
#
# COMPACT_ATOMS: atom_id res chain seq x y z
N MET A 1 -27.13 29.89 15.56
CA MET A 1 -26.46 28.68 15.03
C MET A 1 -26.99 27.50 15.83
N ASN A 2 -27.57 26.48 15.18
CA ASN A 2 -28.11 25.31 15.89
C ASN A 2 -26.93 24.43 16.36
N PRO A 3 -26.74 24.21 17.68
CA PRO A 3 -25.57 23.50 18.20
C PRO A 3 -25.55 22.00 17.89
N TYR A 4 -26.65 21.44 17.37
CA TYR A 4 -26.78 20.03 17.06
C TYR A 4 -26.93 19.81 15.55
N PRO A 5 -25.89 19.37 14.85
CA PRO A 5 -26.01 19.00 13.45
C PRO A 5 -26.86 17.72 13.36
N LYS A 6 -28.15 17.87 13.01
CA LYS A 6 -29.13 16.78 12.91
C LYS A 6 -28.73 15.66 11.92
N TYR A 7 -27.75 15.92 11.05
CA TYR A 7 -27.29 15.02 9.99
C TYR A 7 -25.77 14.94 9.87
N PHE A 8 -25.02 15.15 10.97
CA PHE A 8 -23.56 14.94 10.89
C PHE A 8 -23.22 13.46 10.78
N ARG A 9 -22.63 13.09 9.65
CA ARG A 9 -21.84 11.87 9.51
C ARG A 9 -20.42 12.30 9.15
N ALA A 10 -19.45 11.87 9.93
CA ALA A 10 -18.05 12.08 9.54
C ALA A 10 -17.81 11.34 8.22
N ASN A 11 -17.13 12.00 7.29
CA ASN A 11 -16.69 11.32 6.07
C ASN A 11 -15.69 10.24 6.44
N ILE A 12 -15.95 9.00 6.01
CA ILE A 12 -14.99 7.90 6.16
C ILE A 12 -13.92 8.11 5.11
N MET A 13 -12.77 8.64 5.56
CA MET A 13 -11.62 8.98 4.71
C MET A 13 -10.44 8.04 4.93
N HIS A 14 -10.69 6.84 5.49
CA HIS A 14 -9.65 5.88 5.82
C HIS A 14 -10.13 4.45 5.58
N GLU A 15 -9.17 3.59 5.29
CA GLU A 15 -9.32 2.15 5.21
C GLU A 15 -8.24 1.48 6.06
N PHE A 16 -8.45 0.22 6.43
CA PHE A 16 -7.53 -0.53 7.27
C PHE A 16 -6.83 -1.61 6.46
N ILE A 17 -5.53 -1.73 6.65
CA ILE A 17 -4.73 -2.85 6.14
C ILE A 17 -4.29 -3.67 7.34
N LEU A 18 -4.72 -4.92 7.40
CA LEU A 18 -4.32 -5.87 8.43
C LEU A 18 -3.11 -6.67 7.94
N VAL A 19 -1.97 -6.50 8.62
CA VAL A 19 -0.75 -7.26 8.32
C VAL A 19 -0.65 -8.43 9.29
N LEU A 20 -0.75 -9.65 8.75
CA LEU A 20 -0.70 -10.89 9.52
C LEU A 20 0.50 -11.73 9.07
N ARG A 21 1.12 -12.45 10.00
CA ARG A 21 2.24 -13.36 9.75
C ARG A 21 1.88 -14.76 10.21
N LYS A 22 2.18 -15.76 9.37
CA LYS A 22 2.04 -17.17 9.71
C LYS A 22 3.27 -17.66 10.50
N GLY A 23 3.04 -18.46 11.54
CA GLY A 23 4.10 -19.11 12.32
C GLY A 23 4.72 -18.20 13.39
N ASP A 24 5.81 -18.69 14.01
CA ASP A 24 6.51 -17.95 15.06
C ASP A 24 7.18 -16.70 14.49
N VAL A 25 7.01 -15.58 15.19
CA VAL A 25 7.58 -14.28 14.84
C VAL A 25 9.11 -14.24 15.01
N ASN A 26 9.65 -15.10 15.88
CA ASN A 26 11.08 -15.16 16.16
C ASN A 26 11.85 -16.00 15.12
N SER A 27 11.19 -16.99 14.51
CA SER A 27 11.77 -17.82 13.46
C SER A 27 11.30 -17.36 12.08
N GLY A 28 12.20 -16.94 11.18
CA GLY A 28 11.83 -16.89 9.74
C GLY A 28 12.26 -15.70 8.90
N ARG A 29 13.10 -14.77 9.38
CA ARG A 29 13.79 -13.80 8.50
C ARG A 29 15.30 -13.75 8.66
N THR A 30 15.84 -14.39 9.69
CA THR A 30 17.27 -14.36 10.03
C THR A 30 18.19 -14.99 8.99
N ASN A 31 17.69 -15.89 8.14
CA ASN A 31 18.48 -16.59 7.13
C ASN A 31 18.46 -15.95 5.74
N ARG A 32 17.81 -14.78 5.57
CA ARG A 32 17.86 -14.04 4.30
C ARG A 32 18.84 -12.89 4.44
N HIS A 33 19.90 -12.93 3.62
CA HIS A 33 20.91 -11.87 3.53
C HIS A 33 20.58 -10.81 2.45
N GLU A 34 19.46 -11.00 1.73
CA GLU A 34 19.01 -10.05 0.73
C GLU A 34 18.55 -8.75 1.37
N VAL A 35 18.82 -7.63 0.70
CA VAL A 35 18.43 -6.31 1.14
C VAL A 35 17.05 -5.99 0.57
N LEU A 36 16.13 -5.53 1.41
CA LEU A 36 14.84 -5.02 0.94
C LEU A 36 15.04 -3.76 0.10
N PRO A 37 14.18 -3.51 -0.90
CA PRO A 37 14.37 -2.41 -1.85
C PRO A 37 14.14 -1.00 -1.27
N ALA A 38 13.64 -0.87 -0.03
CA ALA A 38 13.43 0.42 0.60
C ALA A 38 14.75 1.03 1.09
N THR A 39 14.95 2.33 0.85
CA THR A 39 16.06 3.04 1.49
C THR A 39 15.78 3.23 2.98
N HIS A 40 16.83 3.47 3.79
CA HIS A 40 16.64 3.75 5.22
C HIS A 40 15.72 4.96 5.44
N GLU A 41 15.91 6.03 4.66
CA GLU A 41 15.10 7.24 4.78
C GLU A 41 13.63 7.00 4.42
N GLU A 42 13.38 6.32 3.31
CA GLU A 42 12.03 5.94 2.88
C GLU A 42 11.34 5.04 3.90
N PHE A 43 12.07 4.06 4.45
CA PHE A 43 11.57 3.19 5.49
C PHE A 43 11.15 3.98 6.73
N THR A 44 12.06 4.77 7.30
CA THR A 44 11.83 5.48 8.58
C THR A 44 10.82 6.61 8.46
N LYS A 45 10.81 7.36 7.34
CA LYS A 45 10.00 8.57 7.22
C LYS A 45 8.60 8.33 6.65
N GLU A 46 8.38 7.20 5.98
CA GLU A 46 7.16 7.00 5.20
C GLU A 46 6.55 5.60 5.38
N ILE A 47 7.30 4.55 5.01
CA ILE A 47 6.70 3.22 4.82
C ILE A 47 6.43 2.51 6.16
N ALA A 48 7.27 2.71 7.18
CA ALA A 48 7.12 2.04 8.48
C ALA A 48 6.04 2.68 9.39
N ASN A 49 5.43 3.80 8.98
CA ASN A 49 4.37 4.44 9.74
C ASN A 49 3.08 3.63 9.71
N SER A 50 2.29 3.65 10.79
CA SER A 50 1.00 2.95 10.85
C SER A 50 -0.14 3.66 10.11
N VAL A 51 0.05 4.93 9.73
CA VAL A 51 -0.91 5.72 8.97
C VAL A 51 -0.27 6.14 7.64
N TRP A 52 -0.90 5.78 6.53
CA TRP A 52 -0.43 6.13 5.19
C TRP A 52 -1.38 7.13 4.54
N HIS A 53 -0.83 8.28 4.15
CA HIS A 53 -1.53 9.25 3.32
C HIS A 53 -1.34 8.86 1.85
N ILE A 54 -2.38 8.24 1.27
CA ILE A 54 -2.41 7.76 -0.12
C ILE A 54 -3.65 8.35 -0.79
N ALA A 55 -3.47 8.92 -1.98
CA ALA A 55 -4.59 9.42 -2.78
C ALA A 55 -5.36 8.25 -3.41
N PRO A 56 -6.71 8.28 -3.44
CA PRO A 56 -7.48 7.27 -4.15
C PRO A 56 -7.24 7.35 -5.66
N VAL A 57 -7.51 6.25 -6.36
CA VAL A 57 -7.49 6.26 -7.83
C VAL A 57 -8.64 7.17 -8.32
N PRO A 58 -8.38 8.13 -9.24
CA PRO A 58 -9.43 8.99 -9.75
C PRO A 58 -10.54 8.20 -10.46
N PRO A 59 -11.82 8.63 -10.35
CA PRO A 59 -12.92 7.98 -11.06
C PRO A 59 -12.67 7.93 -12.58
N GLY A 60 -12.91 6.76 -13.18
CA GLY A 60 -12.74 6.55 -14.62
C GLY A 60 -11.29 6.48 -15.11
N HIS A 61 -10.30 6.56 -14.23
CA HIS A 61 -8.89 6.42 -14.61
C HIS A 61 -8.53 4.98 -15.00
N ILE A 62 -9.15 4.01 -14.34
CA ILE A 62 -9.02 2.58 -14.63
C ILE A 62 -10.43 2.04 -14.85
N GLU A 63 -10.60 1.18 -15.86
CA GLU A 63 -11.86 0.49 -16.15
C GLU A 63 -12.16 -0.61 -15.12
N HIS A 64 -12.33 -0.21 -13.87
CA HIS A 64 -12.69 -1.04 -12.74
C HIS A 64 -13.45 -0.18 -11.73
N PRO A 65 -14.52 -0.68 -11.08
CA PRO A 65 -15.38 0.13 -10.23
C PRO A 65 -14.70 0.61 -8.94
N CYS A 66 -13.80 -0.21 -8.38
CA CYS A 66 -13.14 0.08 -7.10
C CYS A 66 -11.65 -0.32 -7.12
N PRO A 67 -10.81 0.37 -7.90
CA PRO A 67 -9.38 0.11 -7.93
C PRO A 67 -8.70 0.76 -6.72
N PHE A 68 -7.99 -0.03 -5.91
CA PHE A 68 -7.11 0.54 -4.89
C PHE A 68 -5.83 1.13 -5.54
N PRO A 69 -5.15 2.10 -4.91
CA PRO A 69 -3.93 2.72 -5.45
C PRO A 69 -2.73 1.76 -5.46
N GLU A 70 -1.89 1.83 -6.50
CA GLU A 70 -0.66 1.02 -6.63
C GLU A 70 0.35 1.28 -5.50
N GLU A 71 0.27 2.43 -4.83
CA GLU A 71 1.10 2.75 -3.66
C GLU A 71 0.94 1.75 -2.50
N ILE A 72 -0.24 1.14 -2.36
CA ILE A 72 -0.50 0.16 -1.30
C ILE A 72 0.36 -1.10 -1.50
N PRO A 73 0.23 -1.87 -2.61
CA PRO A 73 1.07 -3.02 -2.84
C PRO A 73 2.56 -2.64 -2.97
N TYR A 74 2.88 -1.46 -3.50
CA TYR A 74 4.27 -0.96 -3.57
C TYR A 74 4.93 -0.95 -2.18
N ARG A 75 4.29 -0.30 -1.20
CA ARG A 75 4.80 -0.22 0.17
C ARG A 75 4.86 -1.59 0.85
N LEU A 76 3.81 -2.39 0.70
CA LEU A 76 3.75 -3.73 1.29
C LEU A 76 4.87 -4.64 0.76
N MET A 77 5.14 -4.62 -0.55
CA MET A 77 6.21 -5.42 -1.13
C MET A 77 7.60 -4.90 -0.80
N LYS A 78 7.76 -3.59 -0.56
CA LYS A 78 9.01 -3.04 -0.03
C LYS A 78 9.30 -3.49 1.40
N LEU A 79 8.26 -3.66 2.23
CA LEU A 79 8.39 -4.09 3.62
C LEU A 79 8.51 -5.61 3.78
N TYR A 80 7.74 -6.36 2.99
CA TYR A 80 7.40 -7.73 3.35
C TYR A 80 7.85 -8.80 2.36
N SER A 81 8.33 -8.44 1.16
CA SER A 81 8.80 -9.41 0.17
C SER A 81 10.16 -9.04 -0.43
N TYR A 82 10.90 -10.05 -0.85
CA TYR A 82 12.19 -9.91 -1.51
C TYR A 82 12.04 -10.17 -3.01
N LYS A 83 13.11 -9.95 -3.78
CA LYS A 83 13.12 -10.29 -5.20
C LYS A 83 12.84 -11.79 -5.35
N SER A 84 12.17 -12.18 -6.45
CA SER A 84 11.83 -13.59 -6.75
C SER A 84 10.84 -14.28 -5.79
N ASP A 85 10.45 -13.67 -4.67
CA ASP A 85 9.32 -14.13 -3.87
C ASP A 85 8.05 -14.20 -4.72
N ILE A 86 7.11 -15.06 -4.32
CA ILE A 86 5.81 -15.17 -4.96
C ILE A 86 4.77 -14.33 -4.23
N ILE A 87 4.09 -13.46 -4.97
CA ILE A 87 2.95 -12.69 -4.50
C ILE A 87 1.67 -13.34 -5.01
N LEU A 88 0.75 -13.64 -4.10
CA LEU A 88 -0.59 -14.14 -4.44
C LEU A 88 -1.61 -13.05 -4.15
N ASP A 89 -2.43 -12.74 -5.15
CA ASP A 89 -3.64 -11.92 -4.99
C ASP A 89 -4.87 -12.72 -5.45
N PRO A 90 -5.71 -13.21 -4.52
CA PRO A 90 -6.91 -13.98 -4.88
C PRO A 90 -8.06 -13.11 -5.40
N PHE A 91 -7.93 -11.78 -5.38
CA PHE A 91 -8.95 -10.81 -5.81
C PHE A 91 -8.29 -9.71 -6.64
N ASN A 92 -7.60 -10.11 -7.70
CA ASN A 92 -6.63 -9.26 -8.40
C ASN A 92 -7.26 -8.03 -9.10
N GLY A 93 -8.55 -8.11 -9.48
CA GLY A 93 -9.26 -7.02 -10.14
C GLY A 93 -8.48 -6.48 -11.34
N SER A 94 -8.30 -5.16 -11.39
CA SER A 94 -7.52 -4.48 -12.44
C SER A 94 -6.00 -4.69 -12.39
N GLY A 95 -5.47 -5.51 -11.48
CA GLY A 95 -4.10 -6.02 -11.53
C GLY A 95 -3.03 -5.22 -10.81
N GLN A 96 -3.38 -4.31 -9.89
CA GLN A 96 -2.42 -3.46 -9.18
C GLN A 96 -1.35 -4.27 -8.43
N THR A 97 -1.76 -5.30 -7.69
CA THR A 97 -0.82 -6.18 -6.96
C THR A 97 0.13 -6.87 -7.92
N THR A 98 -0.39 -7.50 -8.98
CA THR A 98 0.45 -8.19 -9.96
C THR A 98 1.38 -7.25 -10.73
N LYS A 99 0.92 -6.04 -11.05
CA LYS A 99 1.70 -5.02 -11.75
C LYS A 99 2.87 -4.52 -10.91
N VAL A 100 2.64 -4.25 -9.62
CA VAL A 100 3.73 -3.93 -8.69
C VAL A 100 4.69 -5.10 -8.53
N ALA A 101 4.20 -6.33 -8.36
CA ALA A 101 5.05 -7.51 -8.24
C ALA A 101 5.96 -7.70 -9.46
N HIS A 102 5.40 -7.54 -10.67
CA HIS A 102 6.13 -7.58 -11.93
C HIS A 102 7.26 -6.55 -11.96
N ASN A 103 6.95 -5.27 -11.69
CA ASN A 103 7.94 -4.19 -11.69
C ASN A 103 9.06 -4.40 -10.66
N PHE A 104 8.74 -5.06 -9.55
CA PHE A 104 9.68 -5.39 -8.50
C PHE A 104 10.45 -6.70 -8.73
N ALA A 105 10.31 -7.34 -9.89
CA ALA A 105 10.91 -8.63 -10.21
C ALA A 105 10.57 -9.71 -9.17
N ARG A 106 9.32 -9.72 -8.68
CA ARG A 106 8.73 -10.84 -7.94
C ARG A 106 7.96 -11.73 -8.91
N ARG A 107 7.83 -13.00 -8.55
CA ARG A 107 6.84 -13.89 -9.19
C ARG A 107 5.46 -13.52 -8.65
N TYR A 108 4.42 -13.75 -9.43
CA TYR A 108 3.06 -13.43 -8.99
C TYR A 108 2.01 -14.37 -9.55
N MET A 109 0.89 -14.44 -8.85
CA MET A 109 -0.33 -15.13 -9.26
C MET A 109 -1.51 -14.24 -8.87
N GLY A 110 -2.21 -13.71 -9.87
CA GLY A 110 -3.45 -12.96 -9.69
C GLY A 110 -4.63 -13.81 -10.12
N ILE A 111 -5.67 -13.88 -9.29
CA ILE A 111 -6.91 -14.63 -9.55
C ILE A 111 -8.06 -13.63 -9.54
N ASP A 112 -8.94 -13.72 -10.53
CA ASP A 112 -10.21 -13.00 -10.57
C ASP A 112 -11.26 -13.84 -11.29
N LEU A 113 -12.53 -13.67 -10.95
CA LEU A 113 -13.65 -14.38 -11.57
C LEU A 113 -14.08 -13.74 -12.89
N MET A 114 -13.85 -12.43 -13.05
CA MET A 114 -14.31 -11.68 -14.20
C MET A 114 -13.22 -11.65 -15.28
N ASN A 115 -13.51 -12.30 -16.42
CA ASN A 115 -12.57 -12.38 -17.54
C ASN A 115 -12.13 -11.01 -18.08
N GLU A 116 -13.01 -10.01 -18.00
CA GLU A 116 -12.71 -8.61 -18.35
C GLU A 116 -11.59 -8.03 -17.47
N TYR A 117 -11.62 -8.26 -16.15
CA TYR A 117 -10.59 -7.80 -15.22
C TYR A 117 -9.28 -8.56 -15.40
N VAL A 118 -9.33 -9.86 -15.66
CA VAL A 118 -8.14 -10.65 -16.01
C VAL A 118 -7.47 -10.10 -17.28
N SER A 119 -8.27 -9.77 -18.29
CA SER A 119 -7.77 -9.22 -19.56
C SER A 119 -7.19 -7.82 -19.37
N LEU A 120 -7.86 -6.97 -18.59
CA LEU A 120 -7.37 -5.65 -18.21
C LEU A 120 -6.05 -5.73 -17.44
N ALA A 121 -5.97 -6.58 -16.40
CA ALA A 121 -4.75 -6.76 -15.61
C ALA A 121 -3.55 -7.18 -16.49
N LYS A 122 -3.76 -8.11 -17.42
CA LYS A 122 -2.72 -8.53 -18.40
C LYS A 122 -2.31 -7.38 -19.33
N LEU A 123 -3.27 -6.62 -19.85
CA LEU A 123 -2.99 -5.49 -20.72
C LEU A 123 -2.13 -4.43 -20.02
N ARG A 124 -2.48 -4.12 -18.76
CA ARG A 124 -1.80 -3.11 -17.94
C ARG A 124 -0.39 -3.53 -17.54
N LEU A 125 -0.17 -4.82 -17.29
CA LEU A 125 1.16 -5.38 -16.98
C LEU A 125 2.21 -5.06 -18.04
N ASP A 126 1.84 -5.11 -19.32
CA ASP A 126 2.76 -4.94 -20.44
C ASP A 126 2.88 -3.48 -20.90
N ARG A 127 1.84 -2.66 -20.68
CA ARG A 127 1.69 -1.35 -21.33
C ARG A 127 1.81 -0.15 -20.42
N GLU A 128 1.71 -0.33 -19.11
CA GLU A 128 1.71 0.78 -18.15
C GLU A 128 2.91 0.71 -17.21
N SER A 129 3.53 1.86 -16.98
CA SER A 129 4.45 2.05 -15.86
C SER A 129 3.69 2.11 -14.53
N LEU A 130 4.41 1.93 -13.42
CA LEU A 130 3.81 2.13 -12.09
C LEU A 130 3.41 3.59 -11.87
N HIS A 131 2.23 3.76 -11.30
CA HIS A 131 1.71 5.06 -10.88
C HIS A 131 1.96 5.25 -9.38
N ILE A 132 3.15 5.72 -9.04
CA ILE A 132 3.59 6.01 -7.66
C ILE A 132 3.92 7.50 -7.59
N ARG A 133 3.53 8.16 -6.49
CA ARG A 133 3.94 9.55 -6.27
C ARG A 133 5.47 9.71 -6.34
N PRO A 134 5.97 10.79 -6.94
CA PRO A 134 7.41 11.06 -7.00
C PRO A 134 7.98 11.45 -5.62
N ASP A 135 7.16 12.05 -4.76
CA ASP A 135 7.60 12.64 -3.49
C ASP A 135 6.87 12.05 -2.29
N ALA A 136 7.61 11.83 -1.21
CA ALA A 136 7.09 11.38 0.07
C ALA A 136 6.36 12.50 0.82
N LEU A 137 5.17 12.20 1.36
CA LEU A 137 4.49 13.09 2.31
C LEU A 137 4.99 12.83 3.72
N ILE A 138 5.94 13.66 4.17
CA ILE A 138 6.57 13.55 5.49
C ILE A 138 5.97 14.58 6.44
N ALA A 139 5.32 14.11 7.50
CA ALA A 139 4.81 14.97 8.56
C ALA A 139 5.97 15.67 9.29
N LYS A 140 5.95 17.01 9.30
CA LYS A 140 6.87 17.82 10.10
C LYS A 140 6.22 18.13 11.44
N TRP A 141 6.58 17.37 12.46
CA TRP A 141 6.10 17.56 13.82
C TRP A 141 6.84 18.71 14.48
N GLN A 142 6.09 19.69 14.99
CA GLN A 142 6.66 20.73 15.86
C GLN A 142 6.72 20.19 17.28
N LYS A 143 7.89 20.31 17.92
CA LYS A 143 8.02 19.98 19.33
C LYS A 143 7.41 21.11 20.14
N ILE A 144 6.24 20.87 20.71
CA ILE A 144 5.55 21.81 21.59
C ILE A 144 6.04 21.58 23.02
N GLN A 145 6.27 22.65 23.78
CA GLN A 145 6.65 22.54 25.19
C GLN A 145 5.54 21.82 25.96
N SER A 146 5.92 20.83 26.76
CA SER A 146 4.96 20.11 27.61
C SER A 146 4.32 21.07 28.61
N HIS A 147 3.00 20.98 28.78
CA HIS A 147 2.28 21.68 29.84
C HIS A 147 2.49 21.04 31.22
N TYR A 148 3.04 19.82 31.26
CA TYR A 148 3.52 19.23 32.49
C TYR A 148 4.84 19.90 32.88
N MET A 149 4.81 20.70 33.94
CA MET A 149 6.03 21.21 34.56
C MET A 149 6.81 20.01 35.13
N THR A 150 8.07 19.85 34.70
CA THR A 150 9.01 18.96 35.36
C THR A 150 9.09 19.37 36.83
N LYS A 151 8.68 18.47 37.73
CA LYS A 151 8.92 18.62 39.17
C LYS A 151 10.41 18.51 39.46
#